data_AF-A0A9P6IRF8-F1
#
_entry.id   AF-A0A9P6IRF8-F1
#
_cell.length_a   1.000
_cell.length_b   1.000
_cell.length_c   1.000
_cell.angle_alpha   90.00
_cell.angle_beta   90.00
_cell.angle_gamma   90.00
#
_symmetry.space_group_name_H-M   'P 1'
#
loop_
_entity.id
_entity.type
_entity.pdbx_description
1 polymer ?
#
loop_
_entity_poly.entity_id
_entity_poly.type
_entity_poly.pdbx_seq_one_letter_code
_entity_poly.pdbx_strand_id
1 'polypeptide(L)'
;MADFHSQDAIREAEVSDTTPLIPSQSARPYNSSNNNNHNTFIEEDEDPTAVYARVLSEHLPWHKRPSGLWLFPLIALAAINGGMLMSTVGQFRTTLLCRDYLRQHPPSDTTTTVATGFATFLMQPAPECRSPEIQAYTAKTLAVIDVLGAIAATLSIGYYAAMSDKHGRIKILILASFNSLFMLSALFIMGTWWDLVGVPFLAFATLVHGLMGGMNLGSTIALAYTADCTDPKRRSLMFSWLHAGLFIGLAIG
;
A
#
# COMPACT_ATOMS: atom_id res chain seq x y z
N MET A 1 -17.36 -56.58 -21.68
CA MET A 1 -17.50 -56.34 -23.12
C MET A 1 -17.68 -54.84 -23.30
N ALA A 2 -16.59 -54.19 -23.77
CA ALA A 2 -16.39 -52.75 -24.08
C ALA A 2 -16.64 -51.75 -22.94
N ASP A 3 -15.63 -51.18 -22.27
CA ASP A 3 -14.66 -50.14 -22.68
C ASP A 3 -15.26 -48.81 -23.16
N PHE A 4 -15.18 -47.76 -22.33
CA PHE A 4 -14.50 -46.51 -22.69
C PHE A 4 -14.15 -45.66 -21.44
N HIS A 5 -12.87 -45.33 -21.31
CA HIS A 5 -12.24 -44.49 -20.29
C HIS A 5 -12.65 -43.01 -20.37
N SER A 6 -12.70 -42.32 -19.22
CA SER A 6 -12.01 -41.01 -19.08
C SER A 6 -11.88 -40.64 -17.60
N GLN A 7 -10.68 -40.83 -17.08
CA GLN A 7 -10.22 -40.45 -15.75
C GLN A 7 -9.53 -39.08 -15.83
N ASP A 8 -9.73 -38.29 -14.78
CA ASP A 8 -8.75 -37.41 -14.17
C ASP A 8 -8.28 -36.17 -14.96
N ALA A 9 -9.04 -35.11 -14.72
CA ALA A 9 -8.69 -33.72 -14.96
C ALA A 9 -7.58 -33.25 -14.00
N ILE A 10 -6.31 -33.50 -14.31
CA ILE A 10 -5.17 -32.69 -13.86
C ILE A 10 -4.07 -32.76 -14.93
N ARG A 11 -3.96 -31.73 -15.81
CA ARG A 11 -2.69 -31.32 -16.44
C ARG A 11 -2.87 -30.02 -17.25
N GLU A 12 -1.94 -29.09 -16.98
CA GLU A 12 -1.36 -28.12 -17.91
C GLU A 12 -2.28 -27.03 -18.48
N ALA A 13 -2.36 -25.90 -17.76
CA ALA A 13 -2.64 -24.60 -18.34
C ALA A 13 -1.30 -23.96 -18.75
N GLU A 14 -0.81 -24.31 -19.95
CA GLU A 14 0.19 -23.54 -20.68
C GLU A 14 -0.57 -22.43 -21.42
N VAL A 15 -0.62 -21.23 -20.85
CA VAL A 15 -1.19 -20.06 -21.51
C VAL A 15 -0.07 -19.36 -22.28
N SER A 16 -0.19 -19.47 -23.60
CA SER A 16 0.62 -18.86 -24.64
C SER A 16 0.53 -17.33 -24.59
N ASP A 17 1.63 -16.66 -24.22
CA ASP A 17 1.83 -15.23 -24.48
C ASP A 17 2.21 -15.02 -25.95
N THR A 18 1.21 -14.73 -26.79
CA THR A 18 1.44 -14.21 -28.13
C THR A 18 0.79 -12.84 -28.28
N THR A 19 1.58 -11.79 -28.13
CA THR A 19 1.27 -10.45 -28.64
C THR A 19 2.55 -9.90 -29.28
N PRO A 20 2.49 -9.30 -30.49
CA PRO A 20 3.63 -9.23 -31.40
C PRO A 20 4.57 -8.09 -31.02
N LEU A 21 5.85 -8.41 -30.83
CA LEU A 21 6.91 -7.42 -30.69
C LEU A 21 7.35 -6.91 -32.07
N ILE A 22 7.58 -5.60 -32.14
CA ILE A 22 8.06 -4.82 -33.27
C ILE A 22 9.34 -5.45 -33.85
N PRO A 23 9.50 -5.57 -35.19
CA PRO A 23 10.65 -6.25 -35.77
C PRO A 23 11.91 -5.37 -35.68
N SER A 24 12.90 -5.78 -34.88
CA SER A 24 14.25 -5.24 -34.97
C SER A 24 14.97 -5.91 -36.15
N GLN A 25 15.29 -5.08 -37.15
CA GLN A 25 16.18 -5.43 -38.24
C GLN A 25 17.59 -5.69 -37.70
N SER A 26 18.07 -6.93 -37.81
CA SER A 26 19.28 -7.29 -38.58
C SER A 26 19.73 -8.70 -38.18
N ALA A 27 19.27 -9.71 -38.92
CA ALA A 27 19.87 -11.03 -38.88
C ALA A 27 21.29 -10.94 -39.47
N ARG A 28 22.32 -11.33 -38.70
CA ARG A 28 23.62 -11.76 -39.26
C ARG A 28 23.68 -13.28 -39.17
N PRO A 29 24.13 -13.98 -40.23
CA PRO A 29 24.20 -15.44 -40.21
C PRO A 29 25.36 -15.91 -39.32
N TYR A 30 25.05 -16.81 -38.38
CA TYR A 30 26.01 -17.50 -37.53
C TYR A 30 26.73 -18.57 -38.37
N ASN A 31 28.02 -18.37 -38.61
CA ASN A 31 28.86 -19.35 -39.30
C ASN A 31 29.42 -20.33 -38.27
N SER A 32 28.99 -21.59 -38.35
CA SER A 32 29.46 -22.68 -37.51
C SER A 32 30.90 -23.05 -37.88
N SER A 33 31.85 -22.78 -37.00
CA SER A 33 33.18 -23.41 -37.02
C SER A 33 33.56 -23.87 -35.62
N ASN A 34 33.25 -25.15 -35.41
CA ASN A 34 33.89 -26.12 -34.54
C ASN A 34 35.24 -25.69 -33.90
N ASN A 35 35.28 -25.59 -32.57
CA ASN A 35 36.46 -26.01 -31.82
C ASN A 35 36.16 -26.32 -30.34
N ASN A 36 36.79 -27.38 -29.87
CA ASN A 36 36.56 -28.07 -28.61
C ASN A 36 37.03 -27.30 -27.37
N ASN A 37 36.42 -27.66 -26.24
CA ASN A 37 36.88 -27.47 -24.85
C ASN A 37 36.91 -26.03 -24.31
N HIS A 38 35.77 -25.59 -23.78
CA HIS A 38 35.78 -24.73 -22.61
C HIS A 38 34.56 -25.01 -21.72
N ASN A 39 34.83 -25.08 -20.42
CA ASN A 39 33.83 -25.21 -19.37
C ASN A 39 32.73 -24.17 -19.59
N THR A 40 31.54 -24.60 -19.98
CA THR A 40 30.33 -23.78 -19.91
C THR A 40 30.00 -23.58 -18.44
N PHE A 41 30.71 -22.65 -17.79
CA PHE A 41 30.02 -21.76 -16.88
C PHE A 41 28.84 -21.23 -17.67
N ILE A 42 27.64 -21.46 -17.16
CA ILE A 42 26.46 -20.73 -17.62
C ILE A 42 26.83 -19.27 -17.33
N GLU A 43 27.36 -18.60 -18.35
CA GLU A 43 27.42 -17.15 -18.42
C GLU A 43 25.94 -16.78 -18.42
N GLU A 44 25.40 -16.52 -17.21
CA GLU A 44 24.13 -15.83 -17.08
C GLU A 44 24.28 -14.62 -17.99
N ASP A 45 23.51 -14.60 -19.08
CA ASP A 45 23.46 -13.53 -20.07
C ASP A 45 23.02 -12.26 -19.32
N GLU A 46 23.96 -11.62 -18.66
CA GLU A 46 23.71 -10.54 -17.71
C GLU A 46 23.32 -9.34 -18.55
N ASP A 47 22.05 -8.93 -18.45
CA ASP A 47 21.47 -7.87 -19.27
C ASP A 47 22.45 -6.68 -19.38
N PRO A 48 22.93 -6.34 -20.59
CA PRO A 48 23.94 -5.30 -20.79
C PRO A 48 23.51 -3.95 -20.20
N THR A 49 22.21 -3.72 -20.07
CA THR A 49 21.62 -2.54 -19.43
C THR A 49 21.91 -2.50 -17.93
N ALA A 50 21.81 -3.64 -17.25
CA ALA A 50 22.07 -3.76 -15.82
C ALA A 50 23.57 -3.57 -15.51
N VAL A 51 24.45 -4.10 -16.37
CA VAL A 51 25.90 -3.89 -16.27
C VAL A 51 26.25 -2.41 -16.43
N TYR A 52 25.69 -1.74 -17.44
CA TYR A 52 25.91 -0.31 -17.67
C TYR A 52 25.43 0.55 -16.48
N ALA A 53 24.25 0.25 -15.93
CA ALA A 53 23.72 0.96 -14.77
C ALA A 53 24.62 0.84 -13.53
N ARG A 54 25.17 -0.36 -13.27
CA ARG A 54 26.13 -0.58 -12.17
C ARG A 54 27.40 0.25 -12.35
N VAL A 55 28.01 0.19 -13.54
CA VAL A 55 29.25 0.94 -13.84
C VAL A 55 29.01 2.44 -13.67
N LEU A 56 27.88 2.95 -14.16
CA LEU A 56 27.54 4.37 -13.99
C LEU A 56 27.40 4.72 -12.50
N SER A 57 26.69 3.90 -11.73
CA SER A 57 26.48 4.11 -10.29
C SER A 57 27.78 4.12 -9.48
N GLU A 58 28.79 3.38 -9.92
CA GLU A 58 30.10 3.29 -9.29
C GLU A 58 30.95 4.55 -9.49
N HIS A 59 30.71 5.30 -10.57
CA HIS A 59 31.38 6.57 -10.85
C HIS A 59 30.69 7.77 -10.19
N LEU A 60 29.49 7.58 -9.61
CA LEU A 60 28.81 8.65 -8.87
C LEU A 60 29.43 8.85 -7.48
N PRO A 61 29.52 10.11 -7.00
CA PRO A 61 29.94 10.40 -5.63
C PRO A 61 28.95 9.79 -4.63
N TRP A 62 29.44 9.40 -3.45
CA TRP A 62 28.71 8.63 -2.44
C TRP A 62 27.30 9.17 -2.09
N HIS A 63 27.10 10.49 -2.12
CA HIS A 63 25.82 11.14 -1.80
C HIS A 63 24.78 11.09 -2.93
N LYS A 64 25.14 10.67 -4.15
CA LYS A 64 24.22 10.49 -5.30
C LYS A 64 23.95 9.03 -5.63
N ARG A 65 24.50 8.09 -4.86
CA ARG A 65 24.30 6.66 -5.11
C ARG A 65 22.91 6.24 -4.66
N PRO A 66 22.09 5.65 -5.54
CA PRO A 66 20.78 5.14 -5.15
C PRO A 66 20.98 3.96 -4.20
N SER A 67 20.49 4.09 -2.96
CA SER A 67 20.57 3.03 -1.95
C SER A 67 19.20 2.77 -1.35
N GLY A 68 18.80 1.50 -1.32
CA GLY A 68 17.56 1.04 -0.68
C GLY A 68 17.64 0.97 0.84
N LEU A 69 18.85 0.98 1.41
CA LEU A 69 19.07 0.78 2.85
C LEU A 69 18.48 1.91 3.72
N TRP A 70 18.46 3.14 3.21
CA TRP A 70 17.91 4.29 3.94
C TRP A 70 16.37 4.21 4.09
N LEU A 71 15.71 3.38 3.27
CA LEU A 71 14.27 3.20 3.32
C LEU A 71 13.80 2.39 4.53
N PHE A 72 14.65 1.49 5.05
CA PHE A 72 14.30 0.64 6.19
C PHE A 72 13.90 1.42 7.45
N PRO A 73 14.73 2.35 7.99
CA PRO A 73 14.34 3.12 9.16
C PRO A 73 13.11 3.99 8.91
N LEU A 74 12.95 4.51 7.69
CA LEU A 74 11.78 5.34 7.33
C LEU A 74 10.48 4.54 7.32
N ILE A 75 10.49 3.35 6.73
CA ILE A 75 9.31 2.49 6.68
C ILE A 75 8.98 1.98 8.08
N ALA A 76 9.98 1.63 8.89
CA ALA A 76 9.76 1.24 10.27
C ALA A 76 9.10 2.37 11.07
N LEU A 77 9.60 3.61 10.97
CA LEU A 77 9.00 4.78 11.63
C LEU A 77 7.58 5.08 11.13
N ALA A 78 7.37 5.00 9.81
CA ALA A 78 6.04 5.17 9.22
C ALA A 78 5.06 4.09 9.69
N ALA A 79 5.53 2.86 9.85
CA ALA A 79 4.74 1.74 10.34
C ALA A 79 4.42 1.84 11.84
N ILE A 80 5.35 2.31 12.68
CA ILE A 80 5.08 2.62 14.10
C ILE A 80 3.96 3.65 14.21
N ASN A 81 4.06 4.74 13.45
CA ASN A 81 2.98 5.73 13.38
C ASN A 81 1.68 5.12 12.86
N GLY A 82 1.75 4.24 11.86
CA GLY A 82 0.61 3.48 11.35
C GLY A 82 -0.09 2.66 12.43
N GLY A 83 0.65 1.88 13.21
CA GLY A 83 0.12 1.03 14.29
C GLY A 83 -0.63 1.85 15.35
N MET A 84 0.01 2.92 15.84
CA MET A 84 -0.60 3.84 16.82
C MET A 84 -1.90 4.46 16.29
N LEU A 85 -1.92 4.83 15.00
CA LEU A 85 -3.08 5.45 14.38
C LEU A 85 -4.22 4.45 14.15
N MET A 86 -3.94 3.20 13.77
CA MET A 86 -5.00 2.23 13.51
C MET A 86 -5.90 2.01 14.73
N SER A 87 -5.31 1.89 15.92
CA SER A 87 -6.05 1.73 17.17
C SER A 87 -6.86 2.98 17.54
N THR A 88 -6.20 4.14 17.54
CA THR A 88 -6.80 5.41 17.99
C THR A 88 -7.88 5.92 17.03
N VAL A 89 -7.64 5.84 15.71
CA VAL A 89 -8.61 6.23 14.68
C VAL A 89 -9.81 5.29 14.67
N GLY A 90 -9.62 4.01 14.95
CA GLY A 90 -10.72 3.06 15.12
C GLY A 90 -11.70 3.52 16.20
N GLN A 91 -11.20 3.85 17.39
CA GLN A 91 -12.01 4.33 18.51
C GLN A 91 -12.65 5.70 18.24
N PHE A 92 -11.91 6.59 17.57
CA PHE A 92 -12.41 7.90 17.15
C PHE A 92 -13.64 7.75 16.24
N ARG A 93 -13.52 6.93 15.20
CA ARG A 93 -14.57 6.71 14.19
C ARG A 93 -15.82 6.05 14.78
N THR A 94 -15.66 5.06 15.65
CA THR A 94 -16.78 4.38 16.29
C THR A 94 -17.57 5.30 17.22
N THR A 95 -16.87 6.12 18.01
CA THR A 95 -17.48 7.09 18.93
C THR A 95 -18.24 8.17 18.16
N LEU A 96 -17.67 8.66 17.05
CA LEU A 96 -18.32 9.64 16.18
C LEU A 96 -19.64 9.10 15.60
N LEU A 97 -19.63 7.88 15.05
CA LEU A 97 -20.82 7.27 14.45
C LEU A 97 -21.87 6.88 15.48
N CYS A 98 -21.47 6.39 16.66
CA CYS A 98 -22.39 6.14 17.76
C CYS A 98 -23.16 7.41 18.12
N ARG A 99 -22.46 8.54 18.21
CA ARG A 99 -23.08 9.82 18.54
C ARG A 99 -24.01 10.32 17.45
N ASP A 100 -23.65 10.13 16.18
CA ASP A 100 -24.53 10.44 15.05
C ASP A 100 -25.82 9.60 15.09
N TYR A 101 -25.70 8.31 15.43
CA TYR A 101 -26.85 7.41 15.59
C TYR A 101 -27.81 7.88 16.70
N LEU A 102 -27.28 8.20 17.89
CA LEU A 102 -28.07 8.66 19.03
C LEU A 102 -28.70 10.04 18.81
N ARG A 103 -28.11 10.88 17.96
CA ARG A 103 -28.74 12.15 17.53
C ARG A 103 -29.97 11.91 16.66
N GLN A 104 -29.95 10.90 15.81
CA GLN A 104 -31.06 10.55 14.93
C GLN A 104 -32.15 9.76 15.67
N HIS A 105 -31.77 8.98 16.69
CA HIS A 105 -32.67 8.17 17.51
C HIS A 105 -32.54 8.56 18.99
N PRO A 106 -33.13 9.70 19.42
CA PRO A 106 -33.08 10.12 20.81
C PRO A 106 -33.79 9.08 21.70
N PRO A 107 -33.16 8.61 22.79
CA PRO A 107 -33.79 7.68 23.71
C PRO A 107 -34.99 8.35 24.41
N SER A 108 -36.10 7.62 24.52
CA SER A 108 -37.37 8.13 25.07
C SER A 108 -37.36 8.33 26.59
N ASP A 109 -36.39 7.74 27.33
CA ASP A 109 -36.28 7.83 28.79
C ASP A 109 -35.02 8.59 29.23
N THR A 110 -35.23 9.83 29.69
CA THR A 110 -34.53 10.64 30.71
C THR A 110 -33.00 10.49 30.95
N THR A 111 -32.33 11.66 31.03
CA THR A 111 -30.99 11.91 31.65
C THR A 111 -29.74 11.33 30.97
N THR A 112 -29.73 11.22 29.64
CA THR A 112 -28.46 11.00 28.93
C THR A 112 -27.69 12.33 28.89
N THR A 113 -26.84 12.59 29.89
CA THR A 113 -25.74 13.55 29.75
C THR A 113 -24.80 13.00 28.68
N VAL A 114 -25.11 13.27 27.41
CA VAL A 114 -24.18 13.10 26.30
C VAL A 114 -23.06 14.08 26.60
N ALA A 115 -22.02 13.62 27.28
CA ALA A 115 -20.92 14.50 27.66
C ALA A 115 -20.34 15.11 26.38
N THR A 116 -20.62 16.41 26.20
CA THR A 116 -20.29 17.23 25.03
C THR A 116 -18.86 17.75 25.09
N GLY A 117 -17.97 17.09 25.84
CA GLY A 117 -16.61 17.55 26.08
C GLY A 117 -15.56 16.77 25.29
N PHE A 118 -14.57 17.49 24.77
CA PHE A 118 -13.33 16.94 24.21
C PHE A 118 -12.63 15.96 25.19
N ALA A 119 -12.80 16.14 26.50
CA ALA A 119 -12.28 15.22 27.51
C ALA A 119 -12.96 13.84 27.50
N THR A 120 -14.26 13.76 27.19
CA THR A 120 -14.97 12.47 27.09
C THR A 120 -14.73 11.80 25.74
N PHE A 121 -14.50 12.61 24.69
CA PHE A 121 -14.09 12.14 23.37
C PHE A 121 -12.82 11.30 23.39
N LEU A 122 -11.88 11.62 24.29
CA LEU A 122 -10.58 10.97 24.39
C LEU A 122 -10.51 9.78 25.37
N MET A 123 -11.51 9.56 26.22
CA MET A 123 -11.35 8.65 27.37
C MET A 123 -12.26 7.42 27.43
N GLN A 124 -13.46 7.40 26.85
CA GLN A 124 -14.25 6.17 26.84
C GLN A 124 -15.44 6.26 25.87
N PRO A 125 -15.69 5.25 25.00
CA PRO A 125 -16.99 5.13 24.36
C PRO A 125 -18.05 5.00 25.46
N ALA A 126 -19.13 5.80 25.37
CA ALA A 126 -20.25 5.69 26.29
C ALA A 126 -20.74 4.22 26.32
N PRO A 127 -21.16 3.70 27.49
CA PRO A 127 -21.61 2.30 27.61
C PRO A 127 -22.74 1.95 26.63
N GLU A 128 -23.52 2.96 26.21
CA GLU A 128 -24.59 2.82 25.23
C GLU A 128 -24.09 2.43 23.83
N CYS A 129 -22.85 2.78 23.45
CA CYS A 129 -22.25 2.45 22.16
C CYS A 129 -21.88 0.96 22.01
N ARG A 130 -21.97 0.16 23.08
CA ARG A 130 -21.72 -1.29 23.06
C ARG A 130 -22.94 -2.12 22.66
N SER A 131 -24.07 -1.49 22.37
CA SER A 131 -25.24 -2.22 21.88
C SER A 131 -24.96 -2.82 20.50
N PRO A 132 -25.44 -4.05 20.23
CA PRO A 132 -25.18 -4.73 18.96
C PRO A 132 -25.77 -3.98 17.76
N GLU A 133 -26.84 -3.21 17.99
CA GLU A 133 -27.49 -2.38 16.98
C GLU A 133 -26.59 -1.21 16.52
N ILE A 134 -26.04 -0.44 17.46
CA ILE A 134 -25.15 0.69 17.15
C ILE A 134 -23.85 0.18 16.54
N GLN A 135 -23.34 -0.96 17.01
CA GLN A 135 -22.14 -1.58 16.45
C GLN A 135 -22.37 -2.05 15.01
N ALA A 136 -23.52 -2.63 14.69
CA ALA A 136 -23.86 -3.05 13.33
C ALA A 136 -23.99 -1.85 12.38
N TYR A 137 -24.67 -0.78 12.82
CA TYR A 137 -24.77 0.47 12.06
C TYR A 137 -23.38 1.08 11.78
N THR A 138 -22.54 1.15 12.82
CA THR A 138 -21.19 1.70 12.75
C THR A 138 -20.33 0.88 11.78
N ALA A 139 -20.33 -0.44 11.93
CA ALA A 139 -19.56 -1.34 11.07
C ALA A 139 -20.00 -1.24 9.61
N LYS A 140 -21.31 -1.20 9.34
CA LYS A 140 -21.84 -1.07 7.97
C LYS A 140 -21.41 0.25 7.33
N THR A 141 -21.51 1.35 8.06
CA THR A 141 -21.18 2.69 7.54
C THR A 141 -19.69 2.82 7.27
N LEU A 142 -18.84 2.35 8.18
CA LEU A 142 -17.39 2.32 7.98
C LEU A 142 -16.99 1.42 6.82
N ALA A 143 -17.62 0.24 6.69
CA ALA A 143 -17.36 -0.65 5.57
C ALA A 143 -17.65 0.02 4.22
N VAL A 144 -18.78 0.73 4.08
CA VAL A 144 -19.10 1.47 2.84
C VAL A 144 -18.06 2.56 2.57
N ILE A 145 -17.70 3.35 3.59
CA ILE A 145 -16.73 4.45 3.45
C ILE A 145 -15.35 3.92 3.05
N ASP A 146 -14.85 2.89 3.73
CA ASP A 146 -13.52 2.34 3.49
C ASP A 146 -13.46 1.58 2.15
N VAL A 147 -14.54 0.91 1.72
CA VAL A 147 -14.61 0.27 0.39
C VAL A 147 -14.53 1.31 -0.73
N LEU A 148 -15.27 2.41 -0.62
CA LEU A 148 -15.20 3.49 -1.61
C LEU A 148 -13.79 4.11 -1.67
N GLY A 149 -13.18 4.34 -0.50
CA GLY A 149 -11.80 4.81 -0.39
C GLY A 149 -10.79 3.81 -0.98
N ALA A 150 -10.97 2.50 -0.75
CA ALA A 150 -10.09 1.46 -1.25
C ALA A 150 -10.19 1.28 -2.77
N ILE A 151 -11.38 1.42 -3.36
CA ILE A 151 -11.55 1.41 -4.82
C ILE A 151 -10.80 2.60 -5.43
N ALA A 152 -10.96 3.79 -4.85
CA ALA A 152 -10.23 4.99 -5.29
C ALA A 152 -8.70 4.83 -5.12
N ALA A 153 -8.24 4.21 -4.04
CA ALA A 153 -6.83 3.88 -3.81
C ALA A 153 -6.30 2.90 -4.86
N THR A 154 -7.02 1.83 -5.14
CA THR A 154 -6.58 0.81 -6.09
C THR A 154 -6.40 1.40 -7.49
N LEU A 155 -7.32 2.25 -7.92
CA LEU A 155 -7.23 2.94 -9.22
C LEU A 155 -6.06 3.93 -9.27
N SER A 156 -5.85 4.69 -8.20
CA SER A 156 -4.82 5.72 -8.17
C SER A 156 -3.40 5.17 -7.99
N ILE A 157 -3.21 4.06 -7.26
CA ILE A 157 -1.89 3.42 -7.05
C ILE A 157 -1.24 3.06 -8.39
N GLY A 158 -1.99 2.46 -9.33
CA GLY A 158 -1.47 2.13 -10.66
C GLY A 158 -1.01 3.37 -11.45
N TYR A 159 -1.80 4.45 -11.37
CA TYR A 159 -1.44 5.73 -11.99
C TYR A 159 -0.16 6.34 -11.39
N TYR A 160 -0.06 6.36 -10.05
CA TYR A 160 1.14 6.87 -9.38
C TYR A 160 2.37 5.97 -9.57
N ALA A 161 2.19 4.65 -9.67
CA ALA A 161 3.26 3.72 -10.00
C ALA A 161 3.83 4.01 -11.40
N ALA A 162 2.98 4.18 -12.42
CA ALA A 162 3.43 4.56 -13.76
C ALA A 162 4.03 5.98 -13.81
N MET A 163 3.49 6.91 -13.02
CA MET A 163 4.03 8.28 -12.93
C MET A 163 5.41 8.32 -12.25
N SER A 164 5.63 7.44 -11.27
CA SER A 164 6.88 7.27 -10.55
C SER A 164 8.04 6.96 -11.48
N ASP A 165 7.81 6.16 -12.52
CA ASP A 165 8.86 5.79 -13.48
C ASP A 165 9.35 6.99 -14.31
N LYS A 166 8.50 8.01 -14.52
CA LYS A 166 8.85 9.22 -15.30
C LYS A 166 9.40 10.37 -14.46
N HIS A 167 8.80 10.61 -13.29
CA HIS A 167 9.14 11.78 -12.46
C HIS A 167 10.16 11.47 -11.37
N GLY A 168 10.46 10.19 -11.17
CA GLY A 168 11.37 9.67 -10.14
C GLY A 168 10.61 9.18 -8.91
N ARG A 169 11.05 8.03 -8.37
CA ARG A 169 10.35 7.33 -7.28
C ARG A 169 10.31 8.11 -5.96
N ILE A 170 11.37 8.87 -5.66
CA ILE A 170 11.45 9.67 -4.43
C ILE A 170 10.37 10.76 -4.39
N LYS A 171 10.00 11.36 -5.53
CA LYS A 171 8.95 12.39 -5.56
C LYS A 171 7.58 11.82 -5.22
N ILE A 172 7.27 10.63 -5.70
CA ILE A 172 6.02 9.94 -5.37
C ILE A 172 6.05 9.43 -3.92
N LEU A 173 7.21 9.06 -3.40
CA LEU A 173 7.35 8.74 -1.96
C LEU A 173 7.05 9.96 -1.07
N ILE A 174 7.51 11.15 -1.46
CA ILE A 174 7.16 12.41 -0.77
C ILE A 174 5.65 12.68 -0.85
N LEU A 175 5.03 12.43 -2.00
CA LEU A 175 3.57 12.53 -2.15
C LEU A 175 2.84 11.58 -1.19
N ALA A 176 3.34 10.35 -1.00
CA ALA A 176 2.79 9.42 -0.01
C ALA A 176 2.91 9.97 1.42
N SER A 177 4.01 10.65 1.77
CA SER A 177 4.13 11.34 3.06
C SER A 177 3.12 12.48 3.21
N PHE A 178 2.89 13.27 2.15
CA PHE A 178 1.84 14.30 2.15
C PHE A 178 0.44 13.72 2.31
N ASN A 179 0.14 12.57 1.70
CA ASN A 179 -1.13 11.87 1.89
C ASN A 179 -1.37 11.50 3.37
N SER A 180 -0.34 10.99 4.06
CA SER A 180 -0.44 10.69 5.49
C SER A 180 -0.64 11.95 6.34
N LEU A 181 0.04 13.06 6.02
CA LEU A 181 -0.16 14.34 6.70
C LEU A 181 -1.57 14.90 6.47
N PHE A 182 -2.09 14.77 5.25
CA PHE A 182 -3.46 15.17 4.93
C PHE A 182 -4.46 14.40 5.80
N MET A 183 -4.31 13.08 5.91
CA MET A 183 -5.18 12.25 6.75
C MET A 183 -5.14 12.66 8.23
N LEU A 184 -3.94 12.94 8.76
CA LEU A 184 -3.78 13.44 10.13
C LEU A 184 -4.44 14.80 10.33
N SER A 185 -4.28 15.71 9.37
CA SER A 185 -4.94 17.03 9.42
C SER A 185 -6.46 16.91 9.39
N ALA A 186 -7.00 16.00 8.58
CA ALA A 186 -8.44 15.75 8.49
C ALA A 186 -9.00 15.20 9.81
N LEU A 187 -8.28 14.28 10.47
CA LEU A 187 -8.63 13.76 11.79
C LEU A 187 -8.59 14.85 12.86
N PHE A 188 -7.58 15.72 12.83
CA PHE A 188 -7.48 16.85 13.76
C PHE A 188 -8.65 17.84 13.58
N ILE A 189 -9.02 18.16 12.33
CA ILE A 189 -10.17 19.00 12.02
C ILE A 189 -11.47 18.35 12.51
N MET A 190 -11.66 17.05 12.29
CA MET A 190 -12.82 16.33 12.81
C MET A 190 -12.88 16.35 14.34
N GLY A 191 -11.75 16.22 15.03
CA GLY A 191 -11.71 16.24 16.49
C GLY A 191 -12.06 17.61 17.09
N THR A 192 -11.79 18.69 16.36
CA THR A 192 -12.04 20.07 16.82
C THR A 192 -13.42 20.59 16.42
N TRP A 193 -13.90 20.25 15.22
CA TRP A 193 -15.14 20.78 14.63
C TRP A 193 -16.18 19.69 14.37
N TRP A 194 -16.22 18.66 15.23
CA TRP A 194 -17.10 17.49 15.07
C TRP A 194 -18.60 17.85 14.92
N ASP A 195 -19.04 18.99 15.47
CA ASP A 195 -20.42 19.49 15.39
C ASP A 195 -20.82 19.99 13.99
N LEU A 196 -19.87 20.49 13.21
CA LEU A 196 -20.10 21.07 11.88
C LEU A 196 -19.75 20.10 10.75
N VAL A 197 -18.68 19.33 10.93
CA VAL A 197 -18.16 18.37 9.95
C VAL A 197 -18.35 16.95 10.48
N GLY A 198 -19.59 16.46 10.42
CA GLY A 198 -19.96 15.10 10.85
C GLY A 198 -19.50 14.01 9.86
N VAL A 199 -20.30 12.94 9.75
CA VAL A 199 -20.08 11.78 8.86
C VAL A 199 -19.74 12.10 7.39
N PRO A 200 -20.33 13.10 6.69
CA PRO A 200 -20.00 13.35 5.29
C PRO A 200 -18.54 13.80 5.08
N PHE A 201 -17.96 14.51 6.04
CA PHE A 201 -16.55 14.91 5.94
C PHE A 201 -15.61 13.73 6.13
N LEU A 202 -15.96 12.78 7.00
CA LEU A 202 -15.21 11.52 7.14
C LEU A 202 -15.16 10.77 5.81
N ALA A 203 -16.30 10.64 5.12
CA ALA A 203 -16.38 9.98 3.81
C ALA A 203 -15.60 10.73 2.72
N PHE A 204 -15.65 12.07 2.72
CA PHE A 204 -14.89 12.88 1.79
C PHE A 204 -13.37 12.75 2.03
N ALA A 205 -12.93 12.81 3.28
CA ALA A 205 -11.52 12.71 3.64
C ALA A 205 -10.94 11.33 3.28
N THR A 206 -11.67 10.23 3.51
CA THR A 206 -11.23 8.89 3.11
C THR A 206 -11.20 8.72 1.60
N LEU A 207 -12.14 9.33 0.87
CA LEU A 207 -12.12 9.33 -0.60
C LEU A 207 -10.89 10.05 -1.15
N VAL A 208 -10.59 11.25 -0.65
CA VAL A 208 -9.40 12.03 -1.06
C VAL A 208 -8.12 11.28 -0.70
N HIS A 209 -8.04 10.73 0.52
CA HIS A 209 -6.93 9.88 0.94
C HIS A 209 -6.74 8.66 0.01
N GLY A 210 -7.85 8.06 -0.44
CA GLY A 210 -7.85 7.02 -1.45
C GLY A 210 -7.30 7.51 -2.79
N LEU A 211 -7.80 8.62 -3.32
CA LEU A 211 -7.34 9.19 -4.59
C LEU A 211 -5.86 9.63 -4.60
N MET A 212 -5.29 9.90 -3.43
CA MET A 212 -3.86 10.18 -3.24
C MET A 212 -3.00 8.92 -3.09
N GLY A 213 -3.56 7.72 -3.32
CA GLY A 213 -2.86 6.43 -3.31
C GLY A 213 -3.05 5.61 -2.03
N GLY A 214 -3.75 6.15 -1.04
CA GLY A 214 -4.05 5.47 0.22
C GLY A 214 -2.82 5.06 1.02
N MET A 215 -3.02 4.11 1.93
CA MET A 215 -1.96 3.63 2.84
C MET A 215 -0.87 2.81 2.12
N ASN A 216 -1.22 2.20 0.98
CA ASN A 216 -0.34 1.25 0.29
C ASN A 216 0.66 1.92 -0.65
N LEU A 217 0.41 3.18 -1.09
CA LEU A 217 1.28 3.86 -2.05
C LEU A 217 2.74 3.91 -1.59
N GLY A 218 2.98 4.22 -0.30
CA GLY A 218 4.33 4.27 0.25
C GLY A 218 5.07 2.94 0.12
N SER A 219 4.42 1.84 0.52
CA SER A 219 4.99 0.49 0.43
C SER A 219 5.19 0.02 -1.01
N THR A 220 4.26 0.33 -1.91
CA THR A 220 4.37 -0.01 -3.34
C THR A 220 5.57 0.70 -3.98
N ILE A 221 5.70 2.01 -3.77
CA ILE A 221 6.81 2.80 -4.32
C ILE A 221 8.13 2.42 -3.66
N ALA A 222 8.12 2.07 -2.37
CA ALA A 222 9.27 1.56 -1.65
C ALA A 222 9.82 0.26 -2.25
N LEU A 223 8.94 -0.70 -2.54
CA LEU A 223 9.32 -1.96 -3.18
C LEU A 223 9.86 -1.70 -4.59
N ALA A 224 9.23 -0.80 -5.34
CA ALA A 224 9.69 -0.43 -6.68
C ALA A 224 11.07 0.27 -6.64
N TYR A 225 11.30 1.16 -5.68
CA TYR A 225 12.60 1.82 -5.49
C TYR A 225 13.68 0.85 -5.06
N THR A 226 13.38 -0.05 -4.14
CA THR A 226 14.33 -1.09 -3.75
C THR A 226 14.61 -2.03 -4.92
N ALA A 227 13.62 -2.34 -5.76
CA ALA A 227 13.83 -3.13 -6.97
C ALA A 227 14.86 -2.49 -7.91
N ASP A 228 14.81 -1.17 -8.09
CA ASP A 228 15.74 -0.43 -8.94
C ASP A 228 17.16 -0.36 -8.37
N CYS A 229 17.29 -0.40 -7.04
CA CYS A 229 18.59 -0.25 -6.35
C CYS A 229 19.24 -1.60 -6.00
N THR A 230 18.59 -2.73 -6.27
CA THR A 230 19.05 -4.05 -5.82
C THR A 230 19.27 -5.00 -6.97
N ASP A 231 20.35 -5.78 -6.86
CA ASP A 231 20.67 -6.81 -7.84
C ASP A 231 19.61 -7.90 -7.88
N PRO A 232 19.30 -8.46 -9.07
CA PRO A 232 18.31 -9.53 -9.22
C PRO A 232 18.54 -10.70 -8.24
N LYS A 233 19.80 -11.04 -7.96
CA LYS A 233 20.20 -12.13 -7.05
C LYS A 233 19.81 -11.92 -5.59
N ARG A 234 19.63 -10.67 -5.14
CA ARG A 234 19.35 -10.33 -3.73
C ARG A 234 18.05 -9.56 -3.52
N ARG A 235 17.32 -9.25 -4.60
CA ARG A 235 16.08 -8.47 -4.58
C ARG A 235 15.02 -9.08 -3.65
N SER A 236 14.81 -10.39 -3.70
CA SER A 236 13.84 -11.09 -2.84
C SER A 236 14.14 -10.93 -1.35
N LEU A 237 15.41 -11.05 -0.97
CA LEU A 237 15.86 -10.86 0.42
C LEU A 237 15.58 -9.42 0.87
N MET A 238 15.90 -8.42 0.04
CA MET A 238 15.64 -7.01 0.36
C MET A 238 14.14 -6.71 0.51
N PHE A 239 13.28 -7.30 -0.32
CA PHE A 239 11.82 -7.19 -0.15
C PHE A 239 11.32 -7.81 1.16
N SER A 240 11.88 -8.94 1.58
CA SER A 240 11.56 -9.56 2.86
C SER A 240 11.97 -8.67 4.03
N TRP A 241 13.17 -8.06 3.99
CA TRP A 241 13.60 -7.11 5.03
C TRP A 241 12.70 -5.87 5.10
N LEU A 242 12.20 -5.37 3.97
CA LEU A 242 11.29 -4.21 3.95
C LEU A 242 9.97 -4.55 4.63
N HIS A 243 9.38 -5.70 4.31
CA HIS A 243 8.14 -6.16 4.94
C HIS A 243 8.35 -6.50 6.41
N ALA A 244 9.47 -7.12 6.77
CA ALA A 244 9.81 -7.40 8.17
C ALA A 244 9.88 -6.10 8.98
N GLY A 245 10.55 -5.06 8.47
CA GLY A 245 10.59 -3.74 9.10
C GLY A 245 9.21 -3.09 9.23
N LEU A 246 8.35 -3.22 8.21
CA LEU A 246 6.98 -2.75 8.24
C LEU A 246 6.15 -3.45 9.34
N PHE A 247 6.19 -4.77 9.43
CA PHE A 247 5.43 -5.51 10.44
C PHE A 247 5.98 -5.32 11.85
N ILE A 248 7.30 -5.24 12.02
CA ILE A 248 7.91 -4.91 13.32
C ILE A 248 7.47 -3.51 13.76
N GLY A 249 7.48 -2.53 12.85
CA GLY A 249 7.00 -1.18 13.16
C GLY A 249 5.53 -1.18 13.57
N LEU A 250 4.66 -1.86 12.80
CA LEU A 250 3.25 -2.01 13.13
C LEU A 250 3.01 -2.71 14.48
N ALA A 251 3.87 -3.67 14.87
CA ALA A 251 3.75 -4.37 16.14
C ALA A 251 4.20 -3.53 17.34
N ILE A 252 5.14 -2.61 17.13
CA ILE A 252 5.63 -1.68 18.16
C ILE A 252 4.63 -0.54 18.40
N GLY A 253 3.94 -0.09 17.35
CA GLY A 253 2.96 0.99 17.41
C GLY A 253 1.58 0.54 17.89
#